data_AF-A0A4Q1SJ76-F1
#
_entry.id   AF-A0A4Q1SJ76-F1
#
_cell.length_a   1.000
_cell.length_b   1.000
_cell.length_c   1.000
_cell.angle_alpha   90.00
_cell.angle_beta   90.00
_cell.angle_gamma   90.00
#
_symmetry.space_group_name_H-M   'P 1'
#
loop_
_entity.id
_entity.type
_entity.pdbx_description
1 polymer ?
#
loop_
_entity_poly.entity_id
_entity_poly.type
_entity_poly.pdbx_seq_one_letter_code
_entity_poly.pdbx_strand_id
1 'polypeptide(L)'
;MSKASTWVRELAAWGLDEDEYRPAKYCGDVDTARALLSRRPSFDAESAMVECASSTLQTGFAEHALRADLRAEMAGLAWSLGVVDLRKLIAFQRRITLVPAASESSLPAADDWDSLMQLCFAEPKVVACDVTHASGSLVLRSGNPNLQARITGNAASLVSVHTGSPFFEVAEYRGRWFLRDGYHRAYHCLRDGVFHLPAVIVHAGTLAELGAVHPWFFPEAVLLSATPPRVIDFLDDALVIQYARLPLIKTIRITVEEAYTLEGEA
;
A
#
# COMPACT_ATOMS: atom_id res chain seq x y z
N MET A 1 15.64 -26.01 -6.94
CA MET A 1 15.65 -24.62 -7.44
C MET A 1 15.82 -23.69 -6.25
N SER A 2 16.82 -22.80 -6.27
CA SER A 2 16.99 -21.78 -5.22
C SER A 2 15.77 -20.84 -5.25
N LYS A 3 15.10 -20.63 -4.11
CA LYS A 3 13.99 -19.66 -4.04
C LYS A 3 14.58 -18.27 -4.26
N ALA A 4 14.04 -17.53 -5.23
CA ALA A 4 14.47 -16.16 -5.49
C ALA A 4 14.28 -15.31 -4.23
N SER A 5 15.36 -14.67 -3.78
CA SER A 5 15.31 -13.73 -2.67
C SER A 5 14.54 -12.47 -3.07
N THR A 6 13.78 -11.91 -2.14
CA THR A 6 13.20 -10.58 -2.26
C THR A 6 14.09 -9.57 -1.55
N TRP A 7 14.21 -8.37 -2.11
CA TRP A 7 14.92 -7.26 -1.47
C TRP A 7 13.92 -6.39 -0.72
N VAL A 8 14.29 -5.94 0.46
CA VAL A 8 13.50 -4.98 1.24
C VAL A 8 14.28 -3.69 1.31
N ARG A 9 13.60 -2.56 1.07
CA ARG A 9 14.07 -1.22 1.42
C ARG A 9 13.22 -0.74 2.58
N GLU A 10 13.86 -0.40 3.69
CA GLU A 10 13.19 0.07 4.91
C GLU A 10 13.69 1.47 5.27
N LEU A 11 12.77 2.40 5.49
CA LEU A 11 13.08 3.77 5.91
C LEU A 11 13.61 3.77 7.35
N ALA A 12 14.91 4.00 7.50
CA ALA A 12 15.62 3.83 8.77
C ALA A 12 15.73 5.12 9.58
N ALA A 13 15.63 6.28 8.92
CA ALA A 13 15.83 7.59 9.56
C ALA A 13 14.84 7.89 10.70
N TRP A 14 13.66 7.26 10.68
CA TRP A 14 12.60 7.37 11.69
C TRP A 14 12.65 6.26 12.75
N GLY A 15 13.80 5.57 12.84
CA GLY A 15 13.99 4.42 13.72
C GLY A 15 13.38 3.14 13.18
N LEU A 16 13.88 2.01 13.68
CA LEU A 16 13.44 0.68 13.32
C LEU A 16 12.42 0.16 14.34
N ASP A 17 11.34 -0.44 13.87
CA ASP A 17 10.39 -1.25 14.63
C ASP A 17 10.92 -2.67 14.80
N GLU A 18 10.23 -3.47 15.61
CA GLU A 18 10.48 -4.89 15.75
C GLU A 18 9.95 -5.63 14.51
N ASP A 19 10.86 -6.22 13.74
CA ASP A 19 10.54 -7.05 12.58
C ASP A 19 11.35 -8.33 12.64
N GLU A 20 10.67 -9.44 12.94
CA GLU A 20 11.26 -10.77 13.02
C GLU A 20 11.89 -11.24 11.70
N TYR A 21 11.52 -10.62 10.58
CA TYR A 21 12.04 -10.94 9.25
C TYR A 21 13.24 -10.06 8.86
N ARG A 22 13.62 -9.07 9.68
CA ARG A 22 14.83 -8.27 9.46
C ARG A 22 16.05 -9.08 9.90
N PRO A 23 17.03 -9.34 9.02
CA PRO A 23 18.26 -10.02 9.40
C PRO A 23 19.11 -9.14 10.32
N ALA A 24 19.95 -9.76 11.15
CA ALA A 24 20.89 -9.05 12.01
C ALA A 24 21.94 -8.25 11.22
N LYS A 25 22.16 -8.58 9.95
CA LYS A 25 23.06 -7.88 9.02
C LYS A 25 22.26 -7.33 7.85
N TYR A 26 22.39 -6.03 7.62
CA TYR A 26 21.79 -5.30 6.51
C TYR A 26 22.78 -4.26 5.97
N CYS A 27 22.51 -3.73 4.77
CA CYS A 27 23.23 -2.60 4.19
C CYS A 27 22.57 -1.28 4.65
N GLY A 28 23.35 -0.24 4.86
CA GLY A 28 22.88 1.08 5.33
C GLY A 28 23.28 1.37 6.78
N ASP A 29 23.16 2.64 7.17
CA ASP A 29 23.54 3.15 8.49
C ASP A 29 22.40 3.97 9.09
N VAL A 30 21.79 3.43 10.14
CA VAL A 30 20.64 4.02 10.83
C VAL A 30 21.00 5.37 11.48
N ASP A 31 22.21 5.51 12.02
CA ASP A 31 22.62 6.72 12.72
C ASP A 31 22.95 7.83 11.74
N THR A 32 23.58 7.49 10.61
CA THR A 32 23.73 8.43 9.49
C THR A 32 22.37 8.87 8.95
N ALA A 33 21.41 7.95 8.74
CA ALA A 33 20.07 8.28 8.27
C ALA A 33 19.35 9.26 9.21
N ARG A 34 19.41 9.03 10.53
CA ARG A 34 18.87 9.94 11.55
C ARG A 34 19.55 11.31 11.53
N ALA A 35 20.87 11.35 11.37
CA ALA A 35 21.62 12.61 11.29
C ALA A 35 21.29 13.42 10.04
N LEU A 36 20.94 12.76 8.93
CA LEU A 36 20.43 13.44 7.73
C LEU A 36 19.01 13.98 7.95
N LEU A 37 18.13 13.20 8.58
CA LEU A 37 16.77 13.62 8.88
C LEU A 37 16.74 14.84 9.81
N SER A 38 17.62 14.92 10.81
CA SER A 38 17.67 16.06 11.75
C SER A 38 18.09 17.38 11.10
N ARG A 39 18.70 17.32 9.91
CA ARG A 39 19.08 18.50 9.11
C ARG A 39 18.04 18.86 8.06
N ARG A 40 17.00 18.05 7.90
CA ARG A 40 15.95 18.25 6.91
C ARG A 40 15.10 19.46 7.31
N PRO A 41 14.72 20.35 6.37
CA PRO A 41 13.76 21.39 6.64
C PRO A 41 12.40 20.81 7.07
N SER A 42 11.61 21.60 7.79
CA SER A 42 10.24 21.22 8.10
C SER A 42 9.44 20.97 6.81
N PHE A 43 8.59 19.96 6.85
CA PHE A 43 7.72 19.57 5.76
C PHE A 43 6.64 20.60 5.56
N ASP A 44 6.55 21.07 4.31
CA ASP A 44 5.48 21.95 3.88
C ASP A 44 4.28 21.12 3.41
N ALA A 45 3.13 21.37 4.03
CA ALA A 45 1.90 20.63 3.77
C ALA A 45 1.17 21.20 2.55
N GLU A 46 1.85 21.22 1.41
CA GLU A 46 1.24 21.62 0.16
C GLU A 46 0.28 20.56 -0.37
N SER A 47 -0.69 20.99 -1.18
CA SER A 47 -1.53 20.06 -1.93
C SER A 47 -0.68 19.17 -2.83
N ALA A 48 -0.90 17.85 -2.74
CA ALA A 48 -0.37 16.89 -3.71
C ALA A 48 -1.22 16.82 -4.98
N MET A 49 -2.46 17.30 -4.95
CA MET A 49 -3.33 17.31 -6.12
C MET A 49 -2.85 18.34 -7.14
N VAL A 50 -2.70 17.90 -8.38
CA VAL A 50 -2.32 18.72 -9.52
C VAL A 50 -3.58 19.14 -10.26
N GLU A 51 -3.73 20.44 -10.48
CA GLU A 51 -4.81 20.95 -11.32
C GLU A 51 -4.61 20.45 -12.76
N CYS A 52 -5.54 19.64 -13.24
CA CYS A 52 -5.47 19.07 -14.57
C CYS A 52 -6.61 19.57 -15.45
N ALA A 53 -6.27 20.33 -16.48
CA ALA A 53 -7.22 20.86 -17.47
C ALA A 53 -7.51 19.90 -18.64
N SER A 54 -6.88 18.71 -18.68
CA SER A 54 -7.01 17.80 -19.82
C SER A 54 -8.40 17.15 -19.85
N SER A 55 -9.16 17.40 -20.92
CA SER A 55 -10.45 16.76 -21.15
C SER A 55 -10.34 15.24 -21.25
N THR A 56 -9.21 14.71 -21.74
CA THR A 56 -8.97 13.25 -21.85
C THR A 56 -8.96 12.61 -20.47
N LEU A 57 -8.25 13.21 -19.50
CA LEU A 57 -8.21 12.70 -18.13
C LEU A 57 -9.57 12.80 -17.44
N GLN A 58 -10.32 13.88 -17.68
CA GLN A 58 -11.67 14.03 -17.12
C GLN A 58 -12.62 12.94 -17.63
N THR A 59 -12.58 12.63 -18.94
CA THR A 59 -13.35 11.52 -19.52
C THR A 59 -12.93 10.19 -18.91
N GLY A 60 -11.64 9.91 -18.83
CA GLY A 60 -11.13 8.68 -18.21
C GLY A 60 -11.55 8.54 -16.74
N PHE A 61 -11.47 9.61 -15.95
CA PHE A 61 -11.96 9.59 -14.57
C PHE A 61 -13.48 9.34 -14.50
N ALA A 62 -14.27 9.94 -15.39
CA ALA A 62 -15.71 9.69 -15.41
C ALA A 62 -16.03 8.21 -15.69
N GLU A 63 -15.31 7.57 -16.61
CA GLU A 63 -15.45 6.14 -16.88
C GLU A 63 -15.05 5.27 -15.68
N HIS A 64 -13.89 5.52 -15.09
CA HIS A 64 -13.41 4.76 -13.94
C HIS A 64 -14.30 4.96 -12.69
N ALA A 65 -14.88 6.14 -12.48
CA ALA A 65 -15.80 6.40 -11.38
C ALA A 65 -17.11 5.58 -11.45
N LEU A 66 -17.43 4.99 -12.61
CA LEU A 66 -18.59 4.10 -12.78
C LEU A 66 -18.27 2.64 -12.50
N ARG A 67 -16.99 2.27 -12.34
CA ARG A 67 -16.58 0.88 -12.09
C ARG A 67 -17.12 0.34 -10.77
N ALA A 68 -17.74 -0.84 -10.82
CA ALA A 68 -18.39 -1.45 -9.67
C ALA A 68 -17.40 -1.89 -8.58
N ASP A 69 -16.24 -2.41 -8.98
CA ASP A 69 -15.18 -2.84 -8.08
C ASP A 69 -14.56 -1.65 -7.32
N LEU A 70 -14.31 -0.53 -8.00
CA LEU A 70 -13.85 0.71 -7.36
C LEU A 70 -14.87 1.23 -6.33
N ARG A 71 -16.14 1.29 -6.71
CA ARG A 71 -17.21 1.74 -5.81
C ARG A 71 -17.36 0.84 -4.58
N ALA A 72 -17.18 -0.47 -4.75
CA ALA A 72 -17.22 -1.42 -3.65
C ALA A 72 -16.02 -1.25 -2.71
N GLU A 73 -14.80 -1.07 -3.23
CA GLU A 73 -13.60 -0.88 -2.40
C GLU A 73 -13.65 0.46 -1.65
N MET A 74 -14.21 1.50 -2.25
CA MET A 74 -14.35 2.83 -1.63
C MET A 74 -15.66 3.02 -0.84
N ALA A 75 -16.44 1.95 -0.62
CA ALA A 75 -17.72 2.04 0.07
C ALA A 75 -17.54 2.56 1.51
N GLY A 76 -18.33 3.55 1.89
CA GLY A 76 -18.26 4.17 3.22
C GLY A 76 -17.16 5.24 3.38
N LEU A 77 -16.40 5.54 2.33
CA LEU A 77 -15.39 6.60 2.32
C LEU A 77 -15.86 7.80 1.49
N ALA A 78 -15.42 9.00 1.86
CA ALA A 78 -15.48 10.16 0.97
C ALA A 78 -14.29 10.09 0.01
N TRP A 79 -14.54 10.06 -1.30
CA TRP A 79 -13.48 9.93 -2.29
C TRP A 79 -13.76 10.68 -3.58
N SER A 80 -12.69 10.99 -4.31
CA SER A 80 -12.68 11.58 -5.64
C SER A 80 -11.58 10.94 -6.50
N LEU A 81 -11.50 11.32 -7.78
CA LEU A 81 -10.42 10.92 -8.67
C LEU A 81 -9.63 12.17 -9.09
N GLY A 82 -8.32 12.04 -9.23
CA GLY A 82 -7.48 13.16 -9.64
C GLY A 82 -6.05 12.75 -9.97
N VAL A 83 -5.23 13.74 -10.31
CA VAL A 83 -3.80 13.55 -10.54
C VAL A 83 -3.03 14.04 -9.31
N VAL A 84 -2.05 13.27 -8.86
CA VAL A 84 -1.23 13.59 -7.68
C VAL A 84 0.25 13.65 -8.02
N ASP A 85 0.98 14.56 -7.37
CA ASP A 85 2.44 14.63 -7.39
C ASP A 85 3.03 13.69 -6.33
N LEU A 86 3.70 12.63 -6.78
CA LEU A 86 4.31 11.59 -5.95
C LEU A 86 5.36 12.13 -4.98
N ARG A 87 5.99 13.26 -5.31
CA ARG A 87 7.07 13.86 -4.50
C ARG A 87 6.53 14.51 -3.21
N LYS A 88 5.23 14.81 -3.18
CA LYS A 88 4.54 15.42 -2.05
C LYS A 88 3.89 14.41 -1.11
N LEU A 89 3.89 13.12 -1.48
CA LEU A 89 3.22 12.08 -0.71
C LEU A 89 4.03 11.62 0.50
N ILE A 90 3.36 11.53 1.64
CA ILE A 90 3.85 10.93 2.87
C ILE A 90 3.69 9.40 2.79
N ALA A 91 4.71 8.69 3.21
CA ALA A 91 4.71 7.24 3.35
C ALA A 91 4.35 6.86 4.79
N PHE A 92 3.30 6.09 5.00
CA PHE A 92 3.06 5.46 6.31
C PHE A 92 3.58 4.02 6.39
N GLN A 93 3.85 3.38 5.25
CA GLN A 93 4.56 2.11 5.21
C GLN A 93 6.06 2.32 5.49
N ARG A 94 6.61 1.52 6.41
CA ARG A 94 8.05 1.55 6.74
C ARG A 94 8.92 0.90 5.66
N ARG A 95 8.35 -0.04 4.90
CA ARG A 95 9.08 -0.97 4.04
C ARG A 95 8.43 -1.13 2.69
N ILE A 96 9.24 -1.28 1.65
CA ILE A 96 8.83 -1.81 0.35
C ILE A 96 9.63 -3.07 0.03
N THR A 97 8.99 -4.04 -0.61
CA THR A 97 9.64 -5.29 -1.04
C THR A 97 9.79 -5.30 -2.56
N LEU A 98 11.01 -5.36 -3.06
CA LEU A 98 11.36 -5.38 -4.47
C LEU A 98 11.70 -6.81 -4.92
N VAL A 99 11.18 -7.23 -6.08
CA VAL A 99 11.44 -8.55 -6.66
C VAL A 99 12.42 -8.39 -7.83
N PRO A 100 13.64 -8.98 -7.78
CA PRO A 100 14.67 -8.78 -8.80
C PRO A 100 14.33 -9.23 -10.23
N ALA A 101 13.36 -10.12 -10.39
CA ALA A 101 13.19 -10.93 -11.61
C ALA A 101 11.84 -10.74 -12.32
N ALA A 102 10.97 -9.85 -11.85
CA ALA A 102 9.84 -9.44 -12.67
C ALA A 102 10.43 -8.54 -13.75
N SER A 103 10.46 -9.02 -15.00
CA SER A 103 10.82 -8.24 -16.19
C SER A 103 10.33 -6.81 -16.01
N GLU A 104 11.24 -5.84 -16.00
CA GLU A 104 10.91 -4.42 -15.97
C GLU A 104 10.08 -4.12 -17.22
N SER A 105 8.76 -4.33 -17.13
CA SER A 105 7.84 -3.75 -18.09
C SER A 105 8.13 -2.27 -18.05
N SER A 106 8.56 -1.73 -19.19
CA SER A 106 8.83 -0.30 -19.34
C SER A 106 7.66 0.47 -18.77
N LEU A 107 7.92 1.32 -17.77
CA LEU A 107 6.89 2.19 -17.26
C LEU A 107 6.40 3.11 -18.37
N PRO A 108 5.11 3.52 -18.35
CA PRO A 108 4.62 4.50 -19.28
C PRO A 108 5.40 5.81 -19.20
N ALA A 109 5.49 6.55 -20.31
CA ALA A 109 6.04 7.89 -20.31
C ALA A 109 5.18 8.84 -19.44
N ALA A 110 5.78 9.92 -18.94
CA ALA A 110 5.12 10.85 -18.03
C ALA A 110 3.93 11.62 -18.64
N ASP A 111 3.84 11.67 -19.97
CA ASP A 111 2.78 12.29 -20.75
C ASP A 111 1.79 11.28 -21.37
N ASP A 112 2.03 9.98 -21.21
CA ASP A 112 1.15 8.91 -21.69
C ASP A 112 0.04 8.61 -20.67
N TRP A 113 -0.93 9.52 -20.60
CA TRP A 113 -2.01 9.46 -19.63
C TRP A 113 -2.87 8.21 -19.73
N ASP A 114 -3.11 7.67 -20.92
CA ASP A 114 -3.93 6.46 -21.09
C ASP A 114 -3.23 5.25 -20.47
N SER A 115 -1.93 5.08 -20.70
CA SER A 115 -1.15 4.01 -20.08
C SER A 115 -0.97 4.22 -18.57
N LEU A 116 -0.82 5.47 -18.10
CA LEU A 116 -0.79 5.77 -16.66
C LEU A 116 -2.14 5.50 -15.98
N MET A 117 -3.26 5.75 -16.65
CA MET A 117 -4.60 5.37 -16.17
C MET A 117 -4.73 3.86 -16.04
N GLN A 118 -4.29 3.09 -17.05
CA GLN A 118 -4.29 1.62 -16.98
C GLN A 118 -3.41 1.10 -15.84
N LEU A 119 -2.26 1.73 -15.60
CA LEU A 119 -1.37 1.40 -14.48
C LEU A 119 -2.01 1.68 -13.11
N CYS A 120 -2.73 2.79 -12.99
CA CYS A 120 -3.29 3.27 -11.72
C CYS A 120 -4.68 2.71 -11.43
N PHE A 121 -5.42 2.28 -12.44
CA PHE A 121 -6.74 1.69 -12.34
C PHE A 121 -6.79 0.32 -13.01
N ALA A 122 -5.84 -0.55 -12.67
CA ALA A 122 -5.76 -1.88 -13.23
C ALA A 122 -7.03 -2.71 -12.92
N GLU A 123 -7.22 -3.80 -13.67
CA GLU A 123 -8.25 -4.79 -13.36
C GLU A 123 -7.92 -5.53 -12.04
N PRO A 124 -8.94 -5.97 -11.27
CA PRO A 124 -8.74 -6.79 -10.09
C PRO A 124 -7.93 -8.05 -10.41
N LYS A 125 -6.93 -8.34 -9.57
CA LYS A 125 -6.11 -9.56 -9.74
C LYS A 125 -6.88 -10.77 -9.26
N VAL A 126 -6.88 -11.84 -10.07
CA VAL A 126 -7.40 -13.15 -9.66
C VAL A 126 -6.69 -13.62 -8.39
N VAL A 127 -7.48 -14.11 -7.43
CA VAL A 127 -6.96 -14.64 -6.17
C VAL A 127 -6.19 -15.93 -6.43
N ALA A 128 -4.86 -15.87 -6.30
CA ALA A 128 -3.99 -17.03 -6.38
C ALA A 128 -3.59 -17.49 -4.97
N CYS A 129 -4.21 -18.57 -4.49
CA CYS A 129 -3.86 -19.20 -3.21
C CYS A 129 -4.11 -20.72 -3.23
N ASP A 130 -3.28 -21.45 -2.50
CA ASP A 130 -3.50 -22.86 -2.22
C ASP A 130 -4.54 -22.99 -1.11
N VAL A 131 -5.57 -23.78 -1.36
CA VAL A 131 -6.66 -24.01 -0.41
C VAL A 131 -6.58 -25.43 0.10
N THR A 132 -6.50 -25.60 1.42
CA THR A 132 -6.53 -26.92 2.06
C THR A 132 -7.68 -26.97 3.06
N HIS A 133 -8.47 -28.04 2.99
CA HIS A 133 -9.55 -28.33 3.93
C HIS A 133 -9.07 -29.37 4.94
N ALA A 134 -9.26 -29.10 6.22
CA ALA A 134 -9.06 -30.05 7.31
C ALA A 134 -10.27 -29.96 8.25
N SER A 135 -10.76 -31.06 8.82
CA SER A 135 -12.02 -31.12 9.59
C SER A 135 -12.31 -29.88 10.44
N GLY A 136 -13.24 -29.03 10.00
CA GLY A 136 -13.65 -27.78 10.68
C GLY A 136 -12.82 -26.52 10.37
N SER A 137 -11.80 -26.60 9.51
CA SER A 137 -10.94 -25.48 9.15
C SER A 137 -10.60 -25.41 7.66
N LEU A 138 -10.50 -24.17 7.17
CA LEU A 138 -10.02 -23.80 5.85
C LEU A 138 -8.67 -23.10 6.00
N VAL A 139 -7.66 -23.58 5.28
CA VAL A 139 -6.32 -22.97 5.25
C VAL A 139 -6.05 -22.42 3.86
N LEU A 140 -5.84 -21.12 3.76
CA LEU A 140 -5.44 -20.41 2.55
C LEU A 140 -3.96 -20.07 2.65
N ARG A 141 -3.16 -20.44 1.65
CA ARG A 141 -1.73 -20.10 1.58
C ARG A 141 -1.45 -19.35 0.29
N SER A 142 -0.78 -18.21 0.37
CA SER A 142 -0.42 -17.44 -0.81
C SER A 142 0.95 -16.78 -0.65
N GLY A 143 1.68 -16.66 -1.76
CA GLY A 143 2.85 -15.79 -1.84
C GLY A 143 2.49 -14.30 -1.94
N ASN A 144 1.20 -13.96 -2.08
CA ASN A 144 0.74 -12.58 -2.04
C ASN A 144 0.57 -12.10 -0.58
N PRO A 145 1.42 -11.17 -0.09
CA PRO A 145 1.28 -10.63 1.26
C PRO A 145 -0.03 -9.84 1.46
N ASN A 146 -0.63 -9.36 0.37
CA ASN A 146 -1.88 -8.61 0.38
C ASN A 146 -3.12 -9.51 0.37
N LEU A 147 -2.96 -10.85 0.45
CA LEU A 147 -4.11 -11.74 0.62
C LEU A 147 -4.87 -11.38 1.91
N GLN A 148 -6.15 -11.06 1.81
CA GLN A 148 -7.00 -10.74 2.96
C GLN A 148 -8.23 -11.65 2.95
N ALA A 149 -8.70 -12.03 4.13
CA ALA A 149 -10.00 -12.65 4.31
C ALA A 149 -10.89 -11.65 5.07
N ARG A 150 -12.05 -11.32 4.50
CA ARG A 150 -13.03 -10.40 5.10
C ARG A 150 -14.31 -11.17 5.39
N ILE A 151 -14.80 -11.09 6.62
CA ILE A 151 -16.14 -11.57 6.95
C ILE A 151 -17.14 -10.66 6.23
N THR A 152 -18.11 -11.26 5.56
CA THR A 152 -19.15 -10.52 4.86
C THR A 152 -20.48 -10.65 5.59
N GLY A 153 -21.38 -9.69 5.38
CA GLY A 153 -22.77 -9.78 5.84
C GLY A 153 -23.64 -10.71 4.99
N ASN A 154 -23.07 -11.40 3.99
CA ASN A 154 -23.79 -12.31 3.12
C ASN A 154 -23.80 -13.72 3.69
N ALA A 155 -24.97 -14.21 4.11
CA ALA A 155 -25.16 -15.55 4.64
C ALA A 155 -24.74 -16.67 3.66
N ALA A 156 -24.78 -16.43 2.34
CA ALA A 156 -24.32 -17.39 1.34
C ALA A 156 -22.79 -17.43 1.18
N SER A 157 -22.07 -16.43 1.69
CA SER A 157 -20.60 -16.34 1.62
C SER A 157 -20.06 -15.57 2.82
N LEU A 158 -20.03 -16.25 3.97
CA LEU A 158 -19.60 -15.63 5.24
C LEU A 158 -18.18 -15.05 5.17
N VAL A 159 -17.31 -15.61 4.33
CA VAL A 159 -15.94 -15.13 4.14
C VAL A 159 -15.65 -14.90 2.66
N SER A 160 -15.10 -13.74 2.36
CA SER A 160 -14.57 -13.36 1.05
C SER A 160 -13.06 -13.21 1.11
N VAL A 161 -12.36 -13.60 0.03
CA VAL A 161 -10.90 -13.55 -0.07
C VAL A 161 -10.50 -12.56 -1.15
N HIS A 162 -9.57 -11.67 -0.84
CA HIS A 162 -9.14 -10.55 -1.70
C HIS A 162 -7.62 -10.48 -1.80
N THR A 163 -7.08 -9.90 -2.87
CA THR A 163 -5.63 -9.80 -3.16
C THR A 163 -5.02 -8.42 -2.95
N GLY A 164 -5.76 -7.51 -2.31
CA GLY A 164 -5.43 -6.08 -2.18
C GLY A 164 -6.11 -5.24 -3.26
N SER A 165 -6.03 -3.92 -3.13
CA SER A 165 -6.61 -3.00 -4.08
C SER A 165 -5.80 -2.97 -5.38
N PRO A 166 -6.43 -3.02 -6.57
CA PRO A 166 -5.72 -2.78 -7.83
C PRO A 166 -5.49 -1.29 -8.07
N PHE A 167 -6.11 -0.40 -7.29
CA PHE A 167 -6.10 1.03 -7.51
C PHE A 167 -4.86 1.69 -6.91
N PHE A 168 -4.38 2.76 -7.55
CA PHE A 168 -3.39 3.66 -6.97
C PHE A 168 -4.14 4.63 -6.06
N GLU A 169 -3.88 4.55 -4.75
CA GLU A 169 -4.71 5.22 -3.75
C GLU A 169 -3.90 6.20 -2.93
N VAL A 170 -4.43 7.41 -2.82
CA VAL A 170 -3.89 8.47 -1.99
C VAL A 170 -4.98 8.93 -1.02
N ALA A 171 -4.58 9.37 0.17
CA ALA A 171 -5.50 10.02 1.10
C ALA A 171 -5.02 11.42 1.45
N GLU A 172 -5.99 12.32 1.57
CA GLU A 172 -5.84 13.56 2.31
C GLU A 172 -6.31 13.33 3.75
N TYR A 173 -5.46 13.62 4.73
CA TYR A 173 -5.81 13.60 6.16
C TYR A 173 -5.17 14.79 6.85
N ARG A 174 -6.00 15.65 7.47
CA ARG A 174 -5.57 16.88 8.15
C ARG A 174 -4.67 17.78 7.28
N GLY A 175 -5.05 17.97 6.02
CA GLY A 175 -4.32 18.79 5.05
C GLY A 175 -2.99 18.21 4.58
N ARG A 176 -2.70 16.94 4.90
CA ARG A 176 -1.50 16.22 4.43
C ARG A 176 -1.90 15.08 3.51
N TRP A 177 -1.01 14.75 2.58
CA TRP A 177 -1.27 13.78 1.52
C TRP A 177 -0.42 12.53 1.73
N PHE A 178 -1.06 11.36 1.71
CA PHE A 178 -0.47 10.07 2.07
C PHE A 178 -0.68 9.05 0.96
N LEU A 179 0.33 8.24 0.67
CA LEU A 179 0.15 7.08 -0.21
C LEU A 179 -0.48 5.92 0.57
N ARG A 180 -1.70 5.53 0.19
CA ARG A 180 -2.42 4.40 0.81
C ARG A 180 -2.02 3.07 0.20
N ASP A 181 -2.10 3.00 -1.13
CA ASP A 181 -1.75 1.81 -1.92
C ASP A 181 -1.04 2.24 -3.21
N GLY A 182 -0.11 1.41 -3.67
CA GLY A 182 0.70 1.65 -4.86
C GLY A 182 2.17 1.97 -4.58
N TYR A 183 2.71 1.65 -3.41
CA TYR A 183 4.12 1.91 -3.06
C TYR A 183 5.12 1.42 -4.09
N HIS A 184 4.93 0.21 -4.62
CA HIS A 184 5.81 -0.32 -5.69
C HIS A 184 5.69 0.50 -6.97
N ARG A 185 4.47 0.84 -7.40
CA ARG A 185 4.21 1.67 -8.59
C ARG A 185 4.87 3.04 -8.41
N ALA A 186 4.63 3.70 -7.27
CA ALA A 186 5.20 5.00 -6.96
C ALA A 186 6.73 4.96 -6.95
N TYR A 187 7.33 3.94 -6.32
CA TYR A 187 8.79 3.77 -6.29
C TYR A 187 9.38 3.67 -7.70
N HIS A 188 8.82 2.81 -8.55
CA HIS A 188 9.29 2.66 -9.93
C HIS A 188 9.07 3.94 -10.75
N CYS A 189 7.90 4.58 -10.64
CA CYS A 189 7.61 5.83 -11.34
C CYS A 189 8.56 6.95 -10.92
N LEU A 190 8.78 7.16 -9.62
CA LEU A 190 9.72 8.16 -9.10
C LEU A 190 11.14 7.89 -9.59
N ARG A 191 11.59 6.63 -9.60
CA ARG A 191 12.91 6.22 -10.09
C ARG A 191 13.08 6.56 -11.57
N ASP A 192 12.04 6.36 -12.37
CA ASP A 192 12.06 6.52 -13.83
C ASP A 192 11.67 7.96 -14.26
N GLY A 193 11.53 8.90 -13.30
CA GLY A 193 11.25 10.30 -13.58
C GLY A 193 9.77 10.65 -13.86
N VAL A 194 8.86 9.71 -13.60
CA VAL A 194 7.41 9.93 -13.69
C VAL A 194 6.88 10.38 -12.33
N PHE A 195 6.53 11.66 -12.22
CA PHE A 195 6.17 12.28 -10.94
C PHE A 195 4.67 12.46 -10.70
N HIS A 196 3.87 12.38 -11.75
CA HIS A 196 2.42 12.61 -11.66
C HIS A 196 1.68 11.34 -12.03
N LEU A 197 0.76 10.90 -11.17
CA LEU A 197 -0.05 9.72 -11.42
C LEU A 197 -1.55 10.02 -11.21
N PRO A 198 -2.43 9.42 -12.02
CA PRO A 198 -3.84 9.30 -11.66
C PRO A 198 -4.01 8.51 -10.37
N ALA A 199 -4.97 8.90 -9.53
CA ALA A 199 -5.21 8.27 -8.25
C ALA A 199 -6.69 8.29 -7.86
N VAL A 200 -7.08 7.33 -7.04
CA VAL A 200 -8.24 7.45 -6.16
C VAL A 200 -7.80 8.27 -4.94
N ILE A 201 -8.50 9.35 -4.66
CA ILE A 201 -8.21 10.27 -3.57
C ILE A 201 -9.27 10.06 -2.49
N VAL A 202 -8.87 9.60 -1.32
CA VAL A 202 -9.74 9.46 -0.14
C VAL A 202 -9.58 10.68 0.75
N HIS A 203 -10.70 11.31 1.12
CA HIS A 203 -10.72 12.41 2.08
C HIS A 203 -11.00 11.84 3.47
N ALA A 204 -9.93 11.44 4.16
CA ALA A 204 -10.02 10.75 5.44
C ALA A 204 -10.26 11.75 6.58
N GLY A 205 -11.28 11.48 7.39
CA GLY A 205 -11.54 12.15 8.67
C GLY A 205 -10.85 11.47 9.86
N THR A 206 -10.44 10.20 9.72
CA THR A 206 -9.81 9.42 10.79
C THR A 206 -8.56 8.67 10.32
N LEU A 207 -7.68 8.29 11.28
CA LEU A 207 -6.51 7.44 10.99
C LEU A 207 -6.92 6.06 10.46
N ALA A 208 -8.09 5.56 10.87
CA ALA A 208 -8.65 4.31 10.38
C ALA A 208 -9.04 4.40 8.90
N GLU A 209 -9.70 5.49 8.48
CA GLU A 209 -10.01 5.75 7.08
C GLU A 209 -8.76 5.98 6.23
N LEU A 210 -7.72 6.61 6.81
CA LEU A 210 -6.41 6.72 6.17
C LEU A 210 -5.80 5.33 5.87
N GLY A 211 -6.12 4.32 6.68
CA GLY A 211 -5.59 2.96 6.56
C GLY A 211 -4.27 2.74 7.29
N ALA A 212 -3.76 3.75 8.02
CA ALA A 212 -2.49 3.70 8.74
C ALA A 212 -2.63 3.08 10.15
N VAL A 213 -3.27 1.91 10.25
CA VAL A 213 -3.63 1.27 11.55
C VAL A 213 -2.81 0.04 11.92
N HIS A 214 -1.91 -0.41 11.06
CA HIS A 214 -1.12 -1.61 11.33
C HIS A 214 0.11 -1.32 12.22
N PRO A 215 0.53 -2.26 13.11
CA PRO A 215 1.66 -2.06 14.01
C PRO A 215 3.00 -1.74 13.31
N TRP A 216 3.17 -2.24 12.07
CA TRP A 216 4.38 -2.02 11.25
C TRP A 216 4.32 -0.75 10.40
N PHE A 217 3.35 0.13 10.62
CA PHE A 217 3.31 1.47 10.04
C PHE A 217 3.93 2.50 10.99
N PHE A 218 4.25 3.66 10.45
CA PHE A 218 4.68 4.77 11.29
C PHE A 218 3.53 5.25 12.19
N PRO A 219 3.78 5.53 13.48
CA PRO A 219 2.75 6.04 14.38
C PRO A 219 2.31 7.45 13.96
N GLU A 220 1.09 7.85 14.31
CA GLU A 220 0.52 9.15 13.92
C GLU A 220 1.44 10.33 14.31
N ALA A 221 2.10 10.27 15.46
CA ALA A 221 3.05 11.29 15.90
C ALA A 221 4.21 11.51 14.92
N VAL A 222 4.67 10.45 14.24
CA VAL A 222 5.70 10.55 13.19
C VAL A 222 5.11 11.08 11.89
N LEU A 223 3.93 10.59 11.50
CA LEU A 223 3.22 10.99 10.28
C LEU A 223 2.84 12.49 10.28
N LEU A 224 2.49 13.03 11.45
CA LEU A 224 2.12 14.43 11.64
C LEU A 224 3.29 15.30 12.14
N SER A 225 4.50 14.75 12.22
CA SER A 225 5.69 15.49 12.65
C SER A 225 6.11 16.57 11.63
N ALA A 226 7.10 17.38 12.01
CA ALA A 226 7.73 18.35 11.11
C ALA A 226 8.56 17.68 10.01
N THR A 227 8.95 16.42 10.14
CA THR A 227 9.79 15.71 9.16
C THR A 227 9.21 14.31 8.93
N PRO A 228 8.01 14.17 8.35
CA PRO A 228 7.41 12.88 8.11
C PRO A 228 8.18 12.10 7.01
N PRO A 229 8.09 10.76 7.03
CA PRO A 229 8.61 9.92 5.95
C PRO A 229 7.84 10.18 4.65
N ARG A 230 8.55 10.39 3.55
CA ARG A 230 7.95 10.62 2.23
C ARG A 230 8.16 9.42 1.32
N VAL A 231 7.29 9.24 0.35
CA VAL A 231 7.41 8.16 -0.64
C VAL A 231 8.73 8.27 -1.41
N ILE A 232 9.16 9.50 -1.74
CA ILE A 232 10.44 9.74 -2.40
C ILE A 232 11.66 9.34 -1.57
N ASP A 233 11.55 9.28 -0.23
CA ASP A 233 12.67 8.92 0.62
C ASP A 233 13.10 7.45 0.44
N PHE A 234 12.25 6.60 -0.14
CA PHE A 234 12.64 5.24 -0.51
C PHE A 234 13.73 5.20 -1.59
N LEU A 235 13.91 6.26 -2.38
CA LEU A 235 14.98 6.36 -3.40
C LEU A 235 16.33 6.79 -2.83
N ASP A 236 16.36 7.35 -1.62
CA ASP A 236 17.59 7.83 -1.01
C ASP A 236 18.26 6.68 -0.23
N ASP A 237 19.33 6.12 -0.79
CA ASP A 237 20.11 5.05 -0.17
C ASP A 237 20.68 5.43 1.21
N ALA A 238 20.84 6.73 1.51
CA ALA A 238 21.33 7.18 2.81
C ALA A 238 20.23 7.23 3.89
N LEU A 239 18.94 7.13 3.50
CA LEU A 239 17.80 7.13 4.43
C LEU A 239 17.21 5.74 4.65
N VAL A 240 17.64 4.75 3.87
CA VAL A 240 17.15 3.37 3.97
C VAL A 240 18.20 2.41 4.47
N ILE A 241 17.75 1.34 5.10
CA ILE A 241 18.50 0.09 5.14
C ILE A 241 17.95 -0.86 4.08
N GLN A 242 18.82 -1.73 3.59
CA GLN A 242 18.49 -2.73 2.58
C GLN A 242 18.90 -4.11 3.04
N TYR A 243 18.04 -5.09 2.78
CA TYR A 243 18.34 -6.48 3.08
C TYR A 243 17.58 -7.44 2.17
N ALA A 244 18.18 -8.59 1.92
CA ALA A 244 17.51 -9.69 1.26
C ALA A 244 16.78 -10.55 2.29
N ARG A 245 15.58 -11.03 1.95
CA ARG A 245 14.86 -12.05 2.71
C ARG A 245 14.16 -13.04 1.79
N LEU A 246 13.82 -14.20 2.35
CA LEU A 246 12.98 -15.16 1.64
C LEU A 246 11.56 -14.57 1.45
N PRO A 247 10.88 -14.87 0.33
CA PRO A 247 9.49 -14.48 0.14
C PRO A 247 8.62 -15.01 1.28
N LEU A 248 7.77 -14.13 1.82
CA LEU A 248 6.81 -14.52 2.85
C LEU A 248 5.64 -15.28 2.22
N ILE A 249 5.22 -16.35 2.88
CA ILE A 249 3.98 -17.07 2.53
C ILE A 249 2.94 -16.71 3.58
N LYS A 250 1.93 -15.94 3.17
CA LYS A 250 0.81 -15.61 4.02
C LYS A 250 -0.08 -16.82 4.17
N THR A 251 -0.35 -17.21 5.41
CA THR A 251 -1.26 -18.30 5.76
C THR A 251 -2.43 -17.72 6.53
N ILE A 252 -3.65 -17.88 6.01
CA ILE A 252 -4.88 -17.51 6.69
C ILE A 252 -5.60 -18.80 7.06
N ARG A 253 -5.91 -18.99 8.35
CA ARG A 253 -6.69 -20.12 8.85
C ARG A 253 -8.05 -19.60 9.31
N ILE A 254 -9.11 -20.18 8.76
CA ILE A 254 -10.49 -19.91 9.14
C ILE A 254 -11.02 -21.18 9.79
N THR A 255 -11.51 -21.08 11.03
CA THR A 255 -12.13 -22.20 11.74
C THR A 255 -13.60 -21.85 11.96
N VAL A 256 -14.49 -22.80 11.68
CA VAL A 256 -15.92 -22.67 11.94
C VAL A 256 -16.28 -23.69 13.02
N GLU A 257 -16.87 -23.19 14.10
CA GLU A 257 -17.36 -23.99 15.21
C GLU A 257 -18.89 -23.96 15.21
N GLU A 258 -19.50 -25.15 15.30
CA GLU A 258 -20.94 -25.31 15.49
C GLU A 258 -21.16 -25.83 16.91
N ALA A 259 -21.97 -25.09 17.68
CA ALA A 259 -22.33 -25.46 19.04
C ALA A 259 -23.84 -25.29 19.24
N TYR A 260 -24.42 -26.18 20.05
CA TYR A 260 -25.81 -26.08 20.49
C TYR A 260 -25.80 -25.63 21.95
N THR A 261 -26.53 -24.57 22.26
CA THR A 261 -26.78 -24.13 23.64
C THR A 261 -28.26 -24.34 23.96
N LEU A 262 -28.55 -24.94 25.12
CA LEU A 262 -29.93 -25.04 25.60
C LEU A 262 -30.42 -23.66 26.06
N GLU A 263 -31.65 -23.32 25.68
CA GLU A 263 -32.30 -22.08 26.14
C GLU A 263 -32.56 -22.20 27.66
N GLY A 264 -31.84 -21.42 28.48
CA GLY A 264 -32.09 -21.33 29.93
C GLY A 264 -30.87 -21.50 30.86
N GLU A 265 -29.67 -21.78 30.34
CA GLU A 265 -28.43 -21.81 31.14
C GLU A 265 -27.60 -20.53 30.97
N ALA A 266 -28.14 -19.38 31.42
CA ALA A 266 -27.41 -18.11 31.55
C ALA A 266 -27.50 -17.57 32.98
#